data_AF-A0A3G6J9H6-F1
#
_entry.id   AF-A0A3G6J9H6-F1
#
_cell.length_a   1.000
_cell.length_b   1.000
_cell.length_c   1.000
_cell.angle_alpha   90.00
_cell.angle_beta   90.00
_cell.angle_gamma   90.00
#
_symmetry.space_group_name_H-M   'P 1'
#
loop_
_entity.id
_entity.type
_entity.pdbx_description
1 polymer ?
#
loop_
_entity_poly.entity_id
_entity_poly.type
_entity_poly.pdbx_seq_one_letter_code
_entity_poly.pdbx_strand_id
1 'polypeptide(L)' 'MLGMFKKKNDHDVHIAAENTNLPLSNELTLMLAQEIPMLDSVARGRVYRILEAYDGPTITRQDDLPKEIRDLLDLY' A
#
# COMPACT_ATOMS: atom_id res chain seq x y z
N MET A 1 -45.26 0.24 -0.02
CA MET A 1 -44.05 0.70 0.70
C MET A 1 -42.85 0.27 -0.12
N LEU A 2 -42.16 1.21 -0.76
CA LEU A 2 -41.06 0.91 -1.68
C LEU A 2 -39.78 0.75 -0.85
N GLY A 3 -39.30 -0.49 -0.73
CA GLY A 3 -38.08 -0.83 0.00
C GLY A 3 -36.87 -0.17 -0.65
N MET A 4 -36.23 0.71 0.10
CA MET A 4 -35.01 1.40 -0.29
C MET A 4 -33.87 0.38 -0.35
N PHE A 5 -33.44 0.00 -1.55
CA PHE A 5 -32.26 -0.84 -1.75
C PHE A 5 -31.03 -0.09 -1.24
N LYS A 6 -30.58 -0.46 -0.05
CA LYS A 6 -29.29 -0.03 0.50
C LYS A 6 -28.20 -0.65 -0.38
N LYS A 7 -27.64 0.16 -1.29
CA LYS A 7 -26.46 -0.20 -2.09
C LYS A 7 -25.38 -0.61 -1.09
N LYS A 8 -25.03 -1.90 -1.04
CA LYS A 8 -23.83 -2.34 -0.34
C LYS A 8 -22.67 -1.64 -1.04
N ASN A 9 -21.84 -0.93 -0.28
CA ASN A 9 -20.53 -0.55 -0.77
C ASN A 9 -19.81 -1.86 -1.04
N ASP A 10 -19.76 -2.29 -2.30
CA ASP A 10 -18.72 -3.20 -2.78
C ASP A 10 -17.42 -2.41 -2.61
N HIS A 11 -16.86 -2.44 -1.40
CA HIS A 11 -15.45 -2.19 -1.24
C HIS A 11 -14.79 -3.30 -2.06
N ASP A 12 -14.08 -2.94 -3.13
CA ASP A 12 -13.33 -3.90 -3.94
C ASP A 12 -12.46 -4.72 -2.98
N VAL A 13 -12.84 -5.98 -2.79
CA VAL A 13 -12.18 -6.86 -1.83
C VAL A 13 -10.83 -7.23 -2.41
N HIS A 14 -9.79 -6.54 -1.96
CA HIS A 14 -8.43 -6.78 -2.40
C HIS A 14 -7.78 -7.81 -1.48
N ILE A 15 -8.15 -9.09 -1.66
CA ILE A 15 -7.73 -10.21 -0.80
C ILE A 15 -6.21 -10.23 -0.58
N ALA A 16 -5.42 -9.92 -1.62
CA ALA A 16 -3.96 -9.88 -1.52
C ALA A 16 -3.44 -8.75 -0.62
N ALA A 17 -4.09 -7.59 -0.63
CA ALA A 17 -3.76 -6.49 0.25
C ALA A 17 -4.25 -6.75 1.68
N GLU A 18 -5.42 -7.38 1.85
CA GLU A 18 -5.96 -7.73 3.17
C GLU A 18 -5.19 -8.82 3.91
N ASN A 19 -4.47 -9.67 3.18
CA ASN A 19 -3.69 -10.80 3.73
C ASN A 19 -2.17 -10.57 3.62
N THR A 20 -1.73 -9.32 3.45
CA THR A 20 -0.32 -8.95 3.46
C THR A 20 0.18 -8.71 4.89
N ASN A 21 1.48 -8.91 5.12
CA ASN A 21 2.15 -8.54 6.37
C ASN A 21 2.87 -7.18 6.28
N LEU A 22 2.67 -6.44 5.18
CA LEU A 22 3.27 -5.10 5.04
C LEU A 22 2.66 -4.13 6.05
N PRO A 23 3.44 -3.19 6.60
CA PRO A 23 2.96 -2.18 7.53
C PRO A 23 2.21 -1.05 6.80
N LEU A 24 1.37 -1.37 5.82
CA LEU A 24 0.69 -0.43 4.93
C LEU A 24 -0.82 -0.67 4.96
N SER A 25 -1.62 0.37 4.74
CA SER A 25 -3.04 0.20 4.46
C SER A 25 -3.26 -0.56 3.14
N ASN A 26 -4.48 -1.04 2.90
CA ASN A 26 -4.80 -1.72 1.65
C ASN A 26 -4.57 -0.81 0.44
N GLU A 27 -4.94 0.47 0.54
CA GLU A 27 -4.78 1.46 -0.52
C GLU A 27 -3.31 1.69 -0.85
N LEU A 28 -2.45 1.86 0.16
CA LEU A 28 -1.02 2.03 -0.05
C LEU A 28 -0.35 0.74 -0.52
N THR A 29 -0.83 -0.43 -0.08
CA THR A 29 -0.36 -1.72 -0.59
C THR A 29 -0.62 -1.85 -2.08
N LEU A 30 -1.80 -1.43 -2.55
CA LEU A 30 -2.16 -1.45 -3.97
C LEU A 30 -1.35 -0.42 -4.77
N MET A 31 -1.21 0.80 -4.26
CA MET A 31 -0.35 1.83 -4.87
C MET A 31 1.09 1.30 -5.02
N LEU A 32 1.65 0.74 -3.94
CA LEU A 32 2.99 0.17 -3.98
C LEU A 32 3.09 -0.99 -4.98
N ALA A 33 2.09 -1.86 -5.05
CA ALA A 33 2.06 -2.95 -6.02
C ALA A 33 2.05 -2.47 -7.48
N GLN A 34 1.52 -1.27 -7.75
CA GLN A 34 1.55 -0.63 -9.07
C GLN A 34 2.92 -0.03 -9.40
N GLU A 35 3.61 0.54 -8.41
CA GLU A 35 4.90 1.22 -8.61
C GLU A 35 6.11 0.26 -8.59
N ILE A 36 6.08 -0.78 -7.75
CA ILE A 36 7.18 -1.74 -7.59
C ILE A 36 7.71 -2.36 -8.90
N PRO A 37 6.87 -2.69 -9.90
CA PRO A 37 7.32 -3.19 -11.19
C PRO A 37 8.16 -2.21 -12.00
N MET A 38 8.03 -0.89 -11.76
CA MET A 38 8.80 0.15 -12.45
C MET A 38 10.22 0.29 -11.89
N LEU A 39 10.46 -0.17 -10.67
CA LEU A 39 11.78 -0.19 -10.06
C LEU A 39 12.68 -1.28 -10.64
N ASP A 40 13.98 -0.99 -10.71
CA ASP A 40 15.00 -2.01 -10.92
C ASP A 40 15.05 -3.01 -9.75
N SER A 41 15.78 -4.12 -9.95
CA SER A 41 15.84 -5.19 -8.95
C SER A 41 16.49 -4.76 -7.63
N VAL A 42 17.42 -3.79 -7.66
CA VAL A 42 18.15 -3.31 -6.49
C VAL A 42 17.24 -2.39 -5.66
N ALA A 43 16.62 -1.41 -6.30
CA ALA A 43 15.66 -0.49 -5.71
C ALA A 43 14.45 -1.24 -5.12
N ARG A 44 13.90 -2.20 -5.86
CA ARG A 44 12.82 -3.06 -5.36
C ARG A 44 13.21 -3.81 -4.10
N GLY A 45 14.39 -4.45 -4.10
CA GLY A 45 14.91 -5.14 -2.92
C GLY A 45 15.12 -4.19 -1.74
N ARG A 46 15.50 -2.94 -2.01
CA ARG A 46 15.67 -1.92 -0.97
C ARG A 46 14.33 -1.53 -0.32
N VAL A 47 13.28 -1.31 -1.12
CA VAL A 47 11.94 -1.01 -0.59
C VAL A 47 11.46 -2.10 0.37
N TYR A 48 11.57 -3.38 -0.02
CA TYR A 48 11.13 -4.47 0.85
C TYR A 48 11.90 -4.54 2.16
N ARG A 49 13.22 -4.34 2.14
CA ARG A 49 14.03 -4.31 3.38
C ARG A 49 13.64 -3.16 4.31
N ILE A 50 13.30 -1.99 3.74
CA ILE A 50 12.87 -0.85 4.55
C ILE A 50 11.51 -1.15 5.20
N LEU A 51 10.56 -1.73 4.46
CA LEU A 51 9.25 -2.11 5.00
C LEU A 51 9.35 -3.25 6.02
N GLU A 52 10.24 -4.22 5.80
CA GLU A 52 10.49 -5.33 6.73
C GLU A 52 11.11 -4.85 8.04
N ALA A 53 11.99 -3.84 7.99
CA ALA A 53 12.64 -3.26 9.17
C ALA A 53 11.82 -2.14 9.84
N TYR A 54 10.59 -1.89 9.39
CA TYR A 54 9.77 -0.80 9.91
C TYR A 54 8.97 -1.26 11.14
N ASP A 55 9.33 -0.73 12.32
CA ASP A 55 8.70 -1.04 13.61
C ASP A 55 7.59 -0.05 14.02
N GLY A 56 7.13 0.81 13.10
CA GLY A 56 6.14 1.84 13.38
C GLY A 56 4.67 1.37 13.22
N PRO A 57 3.71 2.28 13.41
CA PRO A 57 2.29 1.98 13.18
C PRO A 57 1.99 1.76 11.70
N THR A 58 0.85 1.14 11.39
CA THR A 58 0.39 1.00 9.99
C THR A 58 0.37 2.34 9.27
N ILE A 59 1.10 2.42 8.17
CA ILE A 59 1.21 3.61 7.33
C ILE A 59 -0.07 3.69 6.49
N THR A 60 -0.78 4.80 6.59
CA THR A 60 -2.07 5.01 5.91
C THR A 60 -2.06 6.19 4.94
N ARG A 61 -0.96 6.96 4.92
CA ARG A 61 -0.76 8.08 4.00
C ARG A 61 0.60 7.96 3.32
N GLN A 62 0.64 8.40 2.07
CA GLN A 62 1.87 8.39 1.27
C GLN A 62 2.99 9.23 1.92
N ASP A 63 2.65 10.38 2.51
CA ASP A 63 3.60 11.27 3.20
C ASP A 63 4.32 10.60 4.39
N ASP A 64 3.66 9.61 5.00
CA ASP A 64 4.14 8.90 6.19
C ASP A 64 5.09 7.75 5.83
N LEU A 65 5.26 7.44 4.54
CA LEU A 65 6.25 6.47 4.08
C LEU A 65 7.67 6.93 4.48
N PRO A 66 8.54 5.97 4.87
CA PRO A 66 9.96 6.24 5.05
C PRO A 66 10.52 7.05 3.87
N LYS A 67 11.25 8.12 4.17
CA LYS A 67 11.73 9.08 3.16
C LYS A 67 12.41 8.38 1.97
N GLU A 68 13.24 7.38 2.25
CA GLU A 68 13.95 6.63 1.22
C GLU A 68 13.00 5.88 0.26
N ILE A 69 11.87 5.36 0.73
CA ILE A 69 10.85 4.76 -0.14
C ILE A 69 10.23 5.82 -1.04
N ARG A 70 9.91 7.01 -0.51
CA ARG A 70 9.38 8.13 -1.30
C ARG A 70 10.36 8.62 -2.36
N ASP A 71 11.65 8.65 -2.04
CA ASP A 71 12.72 9.00 -2.98
C ASP A 71 12.85 7.95 -4.09
N LEU A 72 12.82 6.66 -3.74
CA LEU A 72 12.93 5.56 -4.72
C LEU A 72 11.74 5.51 -5.69
N LEU A 73 10.56 5.89 -5.22
CA LEU A 73 9.30 5.82 -5.95
C LEU A 73 8.86 7.19 -6.53
N ASP A 74 9.63 8.25 -6.34
CA ASP A 74 9.34 9.61 -6.80
C ASP A 74 7.94 10.13 -6.40
N LEU A 75 7.61 10.04 -5.11
CA LEU A 75 6.26 10.30 -4.57
C LEU A 75 6.03 11.74 -4.06
N TYR A 76 6.67 12.76 -4.65
CA TYR A 76 6.64 14.16 -4.18
C TYR A 76 5.73 15.08 -4.99
#